data_AF-A0AA47EKU2-F1
#
_entry.id   AF-A0AA47EKU2-F1
#
_cell.length_a   1.000
_cell.length_b   1.000
_cell.length_c   1.000
_cell.angle_alpha   90.00
_cell.angle_beta   90.00
_cell.angle_gamma   90.00
#
_symmetry.space_group_name_H-M   'P 1'
#
loop_
_entity.id
_entity.type
_entity.pdbx_description
1 polymer ?
#
loop_
_entity_poly.entity_id
_entity_poly.type
_entity_poly.pdbx_seq_one_letter_code
_entity_poly.pdbx_strand_id
1 'polypeptide(L)'
;MGFLNNLFGAKQNKQVQACDRANTTNASKISNADCEFLKYLNNKQLDNHIRESRFKEVLGDIEKRVQYYIKQGIIRVAGFEDVIPHMTIKDLKALLDEHNIKIKSSIKKADLAKFVFQNIPKDHFMKIVKDKNWFVLTERGGQIVDAYFENKEKEREALINALYVLLGRGEIEKAERTVASLEIKQVFPRGLNWDFSKVDQRCIDRVREIYKLDYSDLNNTPEFINDLKDEVVLCELLGQNNERVYDRLKMRTTEEINCPTLEKYLSKQPEGRMLKSLGNRVEDMTFVYSHTKYFEASNNVELRKLIQSINSGMGDGIEILNTKVGCTVCNSGKLKFSKKALDKVPKLPRHYGCRCIYVLTFKDVK
;
A
#
# COMPACT_ATOMS: atom_id res chain seq x y z
N MET A 1 -7.62 12.22 31.56
CA MET A 1 -8.19 13.54 31.91
C MET A 1 -7.25 14.75 31.72
N GLY A 2 -5.98 14.61 31.32
CA GLY A 2 -5.02 15.74 31.30
C GLY A 2 -4.96 16.61 30.02
N PHE A 3 -5.64 16.24 28.93
CA PHE A 3 -5.50 16.93 27.64
C PHE A 3 -6.11 18.34 27.63
N LEU A 4 -7.22 18.53 28.36
CA LEU A 4 -7.89 19.83 28.44
C LEU A 4 -7.24 20.80 29.45
N ASN A 5 -6.41 20.31 30.37
CA ASN A 5 -5.76 21.16 31.38
C ASN A 5 -4.44 21.79 30.90
N ASN A 6 -3.83 21.27 29.82
CA ASN A 6 -2.61 21.85 29.23
C ASN A 6 -2.88 23.06 28.32
N LEU A 7 -4.11 23.57 28.27
CA LEU A 7 -4.51 24.76 27.50
C LEU A 7 -3.91 26.09 28.02
N PHE A 8 -3.21 26.14 29.17
CA PHE A 8 -2.79 27.41 29.81
C PHE A 8 -1.37 27.47 30.43
N GLY A 9 -0.41 26.60 30.08
CA GLY A 9 0.94 26.60 30.70
C GLY A 9 2.11 26.75 29.72
N ALA A 10 3.10 27.60 30.04
CA ALA A 10 4.17 28.07 29.15
C ALA A 10 5.36 27.09 28.92
N LYS A 11 5.82 27.11 27.65
CA LYS A 11 7.13 26.80 26.99
C LYS A 11 8.22 25.97 27.70
N GLN A 12 8.85 25.06 26.90
CA GLN A 12 10.27 25.18 26.49
C GLN A 12 10.62 24.32 25.25
N ASN A 13 11.64 24.80 24.51
CA ASN A 13 12.07 24.42 23.15
C ASN A 13 13.22 23.39 23.15
N LYS A 14 13.27 22.50 22.14
CA LYS A 14 14.51 21.85 21.67
C LYS A 14 14.50 21.73 20.14
N GLN A 15 15.58 22.18 19.50
CA GLN A 15 15.78 22.17 18.05
C GLN A 15 16.22 20.79 17.55
N VAL A 16 15.63 20.34 16.44
CA VAL A 16 16.14 19.27 15.58
C VAL A 16 16.23 19.85 14.17
N GLN A 17 17.36 19.59 13.50
CA GLN A 17 17.73 20.07 12.18
C GLN A 17 16.72 19.58 11.12
N ALA A 18 16.09 20.52 10.43
CA ALA A 18 15.07 20.27 9.40
C ALA A 18 15.69 20.35 8.00
N CYS A 19 15.31 19.43 7.12
CA CYS A 19 15.42 19.61 5.68
C CYS A 19 14.53 20.78 5.25
N ASP A 20 15.06 21.68 4.41
CA ASP A 20 14.39 22.89 3.91
C ASP A 20 13.16 22.59 3.03
N ARG A 21 12.04 22.22 3.66
CA ARG A 21 10.71 22.18 3.03
C ARG A 21 9.60 22.56 4.02
N ALA A 22 9.64 23.79 4.54
CA ALA A 22 8.46 24.59 4.90
C ALA A 22 8.91 25.83 5.70
N ASN A 23 9.14 26.95 5.02
CA ASN A 23 9.13 28.25 5.69
C ASN A 23 8.62 29.33 4.75
N THR A 24 7.30 29.43 4.66
CA THR A 24 6.62 30.71 4.40
C THR A 24 5.42 30.80 5.33
N THR A 25 5.55 31.67 6.32
CA THR A 25 4.57 32.10 7.31
C THR A 25 3.40 32.88 6.69
N ASN A 26 2.70 32.27 5.73
CA ASN A 26 1.38 32.76 5.29
C ASN A 26 0.31 31.98 6.05
N ALA A 27 -0.17 32.57 7.15
CA ALA A 27 -1.10 31.97 8.12
C ALA A 27 -2.52 31.65 7.58
N SER A 28 -2.75 31.70 6.27
CA SER A 28 -4.09 31.61 5.66
C SER A 28 -4.28 30.46 4.67
N LYS A 29 -3.24 29.72 4.26
CA LYS A 29 -3.39 28.67 3.23
C LYS A 29 -3.16 27.27 3.80
N ILE A 30 -4.14 26.40 3.58
CA ILE A 30 -4.03 24.95 3.80
C ILE A 30 -3.03 24.38 2.77
N SER A 31 -1.95 23.78 3.26
CA SER A 31 -0.91 23.16 2.44
C SER A 31 -1.32 21.76 1.97
N ASN A 32 -0.60 21.20 0.99
CA ASN A 32 -0.80 19.82 0.55
C ASN A 32 -0.63 18.83 1.71
N ALA A 33 0.28 19.10 2.64
CA ALA A 33 0.49 18.27 3.82
C ALA A 33 -0.69 18.34 4.79
N ASP A 34 -1.28 19.53 4.94
CA ASP A 34 -2.52 19.68 5.69
C ASP A 34 -3.64 18.85 5.03
N CYS A 35 -3.80 18.87 3.70
CA CYS A 35 -4.82 18.08 2.99
C CYS A 35 -4.65 16.55 3.18
N GLU A 36 -3.43 16.03 3.05
CA GLU A 36 -3.11 14.61 3.31
C GLU A 36 -3.45 14.22 4.76
N PHE A 37 -3.11 15.09 5.72
CA PHE A 37 -3.42 14.86 7.13
C PHE A 37 -4.92 14.92 7.42
N LEU A 38 -5.62 15.91 6.86
CA LEU A 38 -7.07 16.07 6.99
C LEU A 38 -7.83 14.87 6.41
N LYS A 39 -7.41 14.34 5.25
CA LYS A 39 -7.98 13.11 4.68
C LYS A 39 -7.76 11.91 5.59
N TYR A 40 -6.57 11.80 6.17
CA TYR A 40 -6.24 10.73 7.10
C TYR A 40 -7.03 10.83 8.41
N LEU A 41 -7.22 12.04 8.94
CA LEU A 41 -7.92 12.32 10.19
C LEU A 41 -9.44 12.13 10.09
N ASN A 42 -10.01 12.27 8.88
CA ASN A 42 -11.45 12.15 8.67
C ASN A 42 -12.00 10.81 9.15
N ASN A 43 -12.97 10.84 10.07
CA ASN A 43 -13.58 9.68 10.72
C ASN A 43 -12.59 8.84 11.54
N LYS A 44 -11.53 9.46 12.08
CA LYS A 44 -10.55 8.79 12.95
C LYS A 44 -10.37 9.48 14.29
N GLN A 45 -9.88 8.67 15.22
CA GLN A 45 -9.44 9.09 16.53
C GLN A 45 -8.07 9.76 16.45
N LEU A 46 -7.87 10.92 17.10
CA LEU A 46 -6.53 11.46 17.33
C LEU A 46 -5.87 10.75 18.51
N ASP A 47 -5.14 9.67 18.21
CA ASP A 47 -4.39 8.88 19.19
C ASP A 47 -2.87 9.21 19.19
N ASN A 48 -2.11 8.52 20.04
CA ASN A 48 -0.66 8.71 20.14
C ASN A 48 0.08 8.26 18.87
N HIS A 49 -0.43 7.28 18.12
CA HIS A 49 0.18 6.90 16.85
C HIS A 49 0.09 8.02 15.83
N ILE A 50 -1.03 8.74 15.77
CA ILE A 50 -1.15 9.92 14.90
C ILE A 50 -0.21 11.03 15.38
N ARG A 51 -0.16 11.27 16.69
CA ARG A 51 0.71 12.31 17.28
C ARG A 51 2.19 12.08 17.02
N GLU A 52 2.62 10.83 16.92
CA GLU A 52 4.01 10.43 16.67
C GLU A 52 4.25 9.96 15.23
N SER A 53 3.27 10.17 14.34
CA SER A 53 3.37 9.73 12.95
C SER A 53 4.29 10.61 12.11
N ARG A 54 4.54 10.16 10.87
CA ARG A 54 5.18 10.93 9.79
C ARG A 54 4.59 12.33 9.56
N PHE A 55 3.35 12.58 9.99
CA PHE A 55 2.74 13.90 9.88
C PHE A 55 3.40 14.94 10.81
N LYS A 56 3.88 14.53 11.99
CA LYS A 56 4.54 15.44 12.95
C LYS A 56 5.81 16.05 12.38
N GLU A 57 6.58 15.27 11.62
CA GLU A 57 7.82 15.72 10.98
C GLU A 57 7.56 16.86 9.97
N VAL A 58 6.41 16.82 9.29
CA VAL A 58 6.05 17.79 8.24
C VAL A 58 5.21 18.96 8.77
N LEU A 59 4.27 18.68 9.68
CA LEU A 59 3.28 19.66 10.16
C LEU A 59 3.64 20.28 11.51
N GLY A 60 4.61 19.71 12.22
CA GLY A 60 5.03 20.11 13.56
C GLY A 60 4.05 19.66 14.64
N ASP A 61 3.63 20.60 15.50
CA ASP A 61 2.72 20.37 16.62
C ASP A 61 1.29 20.02 16.12
N ILE A 62 0.97 18.73 16.14
CA ILE A 62 -0.27 18.18 15.59
C ILE A 62 -1.50 18.71 16.35
N GLU A 63 -1.42 18.85 17.67
CA GLU A 63 -2.50 19.42 18.48
C GLU A 63 -2.82 20.84 18.06
N LYS A 64 -1.80 21.70 17.94
CA LYS A 64 -2.00 23.09 17.49
C LYS A 64 -2.58 23.14 16.08
N ARG A 65 -2.17 22.23 15.19
CA ARG A 65 -2.73 22.12 13.84
C ARG A 65 -4.21 21.74 13.86
N VAL A 66 -4.59 20.74 14.66
CA VAL A 66 -5.99 20.35 14.85
C VAL A 66 -6.83 21.50 15.40
N GLN A 67 -6.34 22.22 16.41
CA GLN A 67 -7.03 23.41 16.95
C GLN A 67 -7.19 24.50 15.89
N TYR A 68 -6.16 24.70 15.06
CA TYR A 68 -6.24 25.61 13.92
C TYR A 68 -7.34 25.19 12.94
N TYR A 69 -7.40 23.92 12.52
CA TYR A 69 -8.43 23.45 11.60
C TYR A 69 -9.86 23.57 12.16
N ILE A 70 -10.05 23.33 13.46
CA ILE A 70 -11.34 23.55 14.14
C ILE A 70 -11.71 25.04 14.08
N LYS A 71 -10.78 25.93 14.43
CA LYS A 71 -10.99 27.39 14.39
C LYS A 71 -11.30 27.88 12.97
N GLN A 72 -10.73 27.26 11.94
CA GLN A 72 -11.01 27.56 10.54
C GLN A 72 -12.31 26.93 10.01
N GLY A 73 -13.00 26.10 10.81
CA GLY A 73 -14.21 25.40 10.38
C GLY A 73 -13.97 24.35 9.30
N ILE A 74 -12.76 23.79 9.24
CA ILE A 74 -12.36 22.75 8.26
C ILE A 74 -12.69 21.36 8.80
N ILE A 75 -12.50 21.17 10.10
CA ILE A 75 -12.93 19.97 10.83
C ILE A 75 -13.80 20.36 12.00
N ARG A 76 -14.59 19.40 12.48
CA ARG A 76 -15.30 19.50 13.75
C ARG A 76 -15.06 18.24 14.56
N VAL A 77 -15.31 18.33 15.87
CA VAL A 77 -15.38 17.15 16.72
C VAL A 77 -16.53 16.28 16.21
N ALA A 78 -16.26 14.98 16.06
CA ALA A 78 -17.23 14.01 15.59
C ALA A 78 -18.39 13.89 16.59
N GLY A 79 -19.62 13.90 16.08
CA GLY A 79 -20.82 13.62 16.83
C GLY A 79 -21.11 12.13 16.93
N PHE A 80 -22.20 11.80 17.59
CA PHE A 80 -22.69 10.43 17.74
C PHE A 80 -22.88 9.73 16.39
N GLU A 81 -23.48 10.46 15.47
CA GLU A 81 -23.87 10.02 14.13
C GLU A 81 -22.64 9.70 13.26
N ASP A 82 -21.52 10.39 13.51
CA ASP A 82 -20.29 10.21 12.75
C ASP A 82 -19.49 8.98 13.23
N VAL A 83 -19.44 8.71 14.54
CA VAL A 83 -18.51 7.71 15.11
C VAL A 83 -19.01 6.28 14.97
N ILE A 84 -20.30 6.04 15.23
CA ILE A 84 -20.88 4.68 15.29
C ILE A 84 -20.58 3.83 14.04
N PRO A 85 -20.76 4.35 12.80
CA PRO A 85 -20.51 3.54 11.59
C PRO A 85 -19.09 2.99 11.51
N HIS A 86 -18.14 3.66 12.15
CA HIS A 86 -16.71 3.34 12.10
C HIS A 86 -16.21 2.51 13.28
N MET A 87 -17.00 2.35 14.34
CA MET A 87 -16.65 1.47 15.47
C MET A 87 -16.58 0.00 15.05
N THR A 88 -15.79 -0.81 15.75
CA THR A 88 -15.75 -2.25 15.49
C THR A 88 -17.00 -2.93 16.04
N ILE A 89 -17.34 -4.13 15.54
CA ILE A 89 -18.44 -4.93 16.12
C ILE A 89 -18.20 -5.14 17.62
N LYS A 90 -16.95 -5.44 18.02
CA LYS A 90 -16.58 -5.63 19.42
C LYS A 90 -16.92 -4.41 20.27
N ASP A 91 -16.54 -3.21 19.82
CA ASP A 91 -16.79 -1.97 20.59
C ASP A 91 -18.28 -1.65 20.68
N LEU A 92 -19.04 -1.87 19.60
CA LEU A 92 -20.49 -1.67 19.61
C LEU A 92 -21.21 -2.66 20.54
N LYS A 93 -20.75 -3.91 20.60
CA LYS A 93 -21.28 -4.90 21.55
C LYS A 93 -20.96 -4.49 23.00
N ALA A 94 -19.71 -4.09 23.27
CA ALA A 94 -19.30 -3.62 24.59
C ALA A 94 -20.15 -2.43 25.07
N LEU A 95 -20.45 -1.46 24.19
CA LEU A 95 -21.35 -0.35 24.51
C LEU A 95 -22.76 -0.81 24.89
N LEU A 96 -23.33 -1.79 24.19
CA LEU A 96 -24.66 -2.30 24.51
C LEU A 96 -24.65 -3.11 25.81
N ASP A 97 -23.60 -3.89 26.03
CA ASP A 97 -23.40 -4.69 27.24
C ASP A 97 -23.26 -3.81 28.50
N GLU A 98 -22.55 -2.68 28.41
CA GLU A 98 -22.44 -1.66 29.48
C GLU A 98 -23.82 -1.11 29.91
N HIS A 99 -24.80 -1.14 29.00
CA HIS A 99 -26.18 -0.74 29.25
C HIS A 99 -27.13 -1.91 29.52
N ASN A 100 -26.59 -3.11 29.76
CA ASN A 100 -27.34 -4.36 30.00
C ASN A 100 -28.27 -4.75 28.83
N ILE A 101 -27.95 -4.35 27.59
CA ILE A 101 -28.74 -4.65 26.41
C ILE A 101 -28.23 -5.93 25.77
N LYS A 102 -28.95 -7.02 25.98
CA LYS A 102 -28.62 -8.31 25.37
C LYS A 102 -28.93 -8.32 23.88
N ILE A 103 -27.95 -8.71 23.08
CA ILE A 103 -28.06 -8.83 21.63
C ILE A 103 -27.79 -10.27 21.18
N LYS A 104 -28.36 -10.64 20.04
CA LYS A 104 -28.04 -11.91 19.38
C LYS A 104 -26.60 -11.87 18.88
N SER A 105 -25.88 -12.98 19.02
CA SER A 105 -24.47 -13.09 18.62
C SER A 105 -24.23 -12.84 17.12
N SER A 106 -25.22 -13.16 16.28
CA SER A 106 -25.18 -13.14 14.81
C SER A 106 -25.67 -11.85 14.13
N ILE A 107 -25.87 -10.76 14.86
CA ILE A 107 -26.36 -9.48 14.29
C ILE A 107 -25.31 -8.83 13.37
N LYS A 108 -25.77 -8.28 12.23
CA LYS A 108 -24.89 -7.57 11.28
C LYS A 108 -24.47 -6.21 11.85
N LYS A 109 -23.31 -5.69 11.40
CA LYS A 109 -22.74 -4.41 11.90
C LYS A 109 -23.70 -3.23 11.75
N ALA A 110 -24.38 -3.10 10.61
CA ALA A 110 -25.30 -1.98 10.36
C ALA A 110 -26.51 -2.00 11.30
N ASP A 111 -27.06 -3.20 11.55
CA ASP A 111 -28.16 -3.36 12.50
C ASP A 111 -27.69 -3.07 13.92
N LEU A 112 -26.51 -3.55 14.30
CA LEU A 112 -25.90 -3.29 15.60
C LEU A 112 -25.70 -1.78 15.84
N ALA A 113 -25.19 -1.05 14.85
CA ALA A 113 -25.09 0.40 14.87
C ALA A 113 -26.46 1.06 15.11
N LYS A 114 -27.49 0.62 14.38
CA LYS A 114 -28.87 1.11 14.56
C LYS A 114 -29.40 0.83 15.97
N PHE A 115 -29.12 -0.34 16.53
CA PHE A 115 -29.48 -0.67 17.91
C PHE A 115 -28.82 0.27 18.92
N VAL A 116 -27.53 0.59 18.73
CA VAL A 116 -26.84 1.59 19.58
C VAL A 116 -27.54 2.96 19.46
N PHE A 117 -27.85 3.42 18.25
CA PHE A 117 -28.58 4.68 18.04
C PHE A 117 -29.92 4.74 18.77
N GLN A 118 -30.64 3.62 18.82
CA GLN A 118 -31.99 3.56 19.38
C GLN A 118 -32.01 3.43 20.90
N ASN A 119 -30.99 2.83 21.51
CA ASN A 119 -31.04 2.44 22.92
C ASN A 119 -30.02 3.16 23.81
N ILE A 120 -28.97 3.75 23.23
CA ILE A 120 -27.96 4.48 24.02
C ILE A 120 -28.28 5.98 23.96
N PRO A 121 -28.50 6.64 25.13
CA PRO A 121 -28.72 8.09 25.16
C PRO A 121 -27.55 8.85 24.57
N LYS A 122 -27.84 9.87 23.76
CA LYS A 122 -26.83 10.69 23.06
C LYS A 122 -25.81 11.28 24.03
N ASP A 123 -26.24 11.78 25.19
CA ASP A 123 -25.35 12.37 26.20
C ASP A 123 -24.34 11.37 26.78
N HIS A 124 -24.73 10.10 26.91
CA HIS A 124 -23.84 9.06 27.41
C HIS A 124 -22.74 8.77 26.39
N PHE A 125 -23.13 8.60 25.12
CA PHE A 125 -22.17 8.38 24.05
C PHE A 125 -21.23 9.58 23.84
N MET A 126 -21.74 10.81 23.95
CA MET A 126 -20.92 12.01 23.85
C MET A 126 -19.78 12.02 24.87
N LYS A 127 -19.95 11.43 26.06
CA LYS A 127 -18.85 11.28 27.04
C LYS A 127 -17.76 10.35 26.49
N ILE A 128 -18.16 9.22 25.91
CA ILE A 128 -17.25 8.21 25.35
C ILE A 128 -16.46 8.76 24.16
N VAL A 129 -17.10 9.55 23.30
CA VAL A 129 -16.44 10.17 22.13
C VAL A 129 -15.57 11.34 22.52
N LYS A 130 -16.03 12.17 23.47
CA LYS A 130 -15.30 13.36 23.93
C LYS A 130 -13.91 12.98 24.43
N ASP A 131 -13.78 11.85 25.12
CA ASP A 131 -12.48 11.37 25.60
C ASP A 131 -11.57 10.83 24.48
N LYS A 132 -12.15 10.46 23.34
CA LYS A 132 -11.42 9.88 22.22
C LYS A 132 -10.88 10.92 21.23
N ASN A 133 -11.37 12.17 21.20
CA ASN A 133 -10.95 13.20 20.22
C ASN A 133 -11.09 12.71 18.77
N TRP A 134 -12.31 12.34 18.36
CA TRP A 134 -12.61 12.00 16.97
C TRP A 134 -12.91 13.26 16.16
N PHE A 135 -12.48 13.28 14.91
CA PHE A 135 -12.68 14.43 14.03
C PHE A 135 -13.25 14.01 12.68
N VAL A 136 -14.07 14.89 12.11
CA VAL A 136 -14.63 14.75 10.77
C VAL A 136 -14.47 16.05 9.99
N LEU A 137 -14.33 15.92 8.67
CA LEU A 137 -14.35 17.07 7.77
C LEU A 137 -15.73 17.74 7.82
N THR A 138 -15.74 19.07 7.81
CA THR A 138 -16.93 19.83 7.44
C THR A 138 -17.12 19.78 5.93
N GLU A 139 -18.25 20.27 5.41
CA GLU A 139 -18.45 20.40 3.96
C GLU A 139 -17.32 21.22 3.30
N ARG A 140 -16.96 22.36 3.91
CA ARG A 140 -15.83 23.18 3.48
C ARG A 140 -14.51 22.41 3.50
N GLY A 141 -14.25 21.64 4.57
CA GLY A 141 -13.05 20.82 4.67
C GLY A 141 -13.00 19.71 3.60
N GLY A 142 -14.15 19.10 3.33
CA GLY A 142 -14.34 18.14 2.24
C GLY A 142 -13.95 18.72 0.90
N GLN A 143 -14.52 19.86 0.52
CA GLN A 143 -14.21 20.54 -0.75
C GLN A 143 -12.71 20.85 -0.91
N ILE A 144 -12.04 21.31 0.15
CA ILE A 144 -10.60 21.62 0.12
C ILE A 144 -9.78 20.34 -0.11
N VAL A 145 -10.09 19.28 0.63
CA VAL A 145 -9.39 17.99 0.55
C VAL A 145 -9.65 17.34 -0.80
N ASP A 146 -10.90 17.30 -1.25
CA ASP A 146 -11.28 16.64 -2.50
C ASP A 146 -10.67 17.36 -3.71
N ALA A 147 -10.67 18.70 -3.76
CA ALA A 147 -9.99 19.43 -4.83
C ALA A 147 -8.49 19.11 -4.94
N TYR A 148 -7.81 18.93 -3.80
CA TYR A 148 -6.40 18.50 -3.77
C TYR A 148 -6.23 17.08 -4.33
N PHE A 149 -7.06 16.12 -3.89
CA PHE A 149 -6.97 14.73 -4.35
C PHE A 149 -7.41 14.55 -5.80
N GLU A 150 -8.36 15.34 -6.29
CA GLU A 150 -8.74 15.39 -7.71
C GLU A 150 -7.58 15.89 -8.57
N ASN A 151 -6.88 16.94 -8.15
CA ASN A 151 -5.67 17.40 -8.86
C ASN A 151 -4.57 16.34 -8.85
N LYS A 152 -4.35 15.68 -7.70
CA LYS A 152 -3.38 14.60 -7.58
C LYS A 152 -3.72 13.41 -8.49
N GLU A 153 -5.00 13.07 -8.64
CA GLU A 153 -5.42 12.03 -9.57
C GLU A 153 -5.22 12.45 -11.03
N LYS A 154 -5.51 13.71 -11.39
CA LYS A 154 -5.21 14.23 -12.74
C LYS A 154 -3.71 14.17 -13.07
N GLU A 155 -2.85 14.56 -12.12
CA GLU A 155 -1.39 14.44 -12.27
C GLU A 155 -0.95 12.99 -12.43
N ARG A 156 -1.58 12.07 -11.69
CA ARG A 156 -1.31 10.63 -11.76
C ARG A 156 -1.72 10.04 -13.11
N GLU A 157 -2.88 10.40 -13.65
CA GLU A 157 -3.32 9.97 -14.98
C GLU A 157 -2.42 10.55 -16.08
N ALA A 158 -2.02 11.82 -15.96
CA ALA A 158 -1.04 12.42 -16.87
C ALA A 158 0.31 11.69 -16.83
N LEU A 159 0.77 11.29 -15.64
CA LEU A 159 1.96 10.45 -15.48
C LEU A 159 1.79 9.11 -16.21
N ILE A 160 0.70 8.38 -15.96
CA ILE A 160 0.45 7.06 -16.58
C ILE A 160 0.50 7.15 -18.11
N ASN A 161 -0.17 8.16 -18.69
CA ASN A 161 -0.14 8.39 -20.13
C ASN A 161 1.27 8.67 -20.65
N ALA A 162 2.06 9.49 -19.93
CA ALA A 162 3.45 9.74 -20.28
C ALA A 162 4.31 8.46 -20.22
N LEU A 163 4.06 7.59 -19.23
CA LEU A 163 4.78 6.32 -19.10
C LEU A 163 4.49 5.38 -20.28
N TYR A 164 3.25 5.25 -20.74
CA TYR A 164 2.96 4.45 -21.93
C TYR A 164 3.72 4.93 -23.18
N VAL A 165 3.80 6.24 -23.39
CA VAL A 165 4.56 6.81 -24.52
C VAL A 165 6.06 6.48 -24.42
N LEU A 166 6.64 6.59 -23.22
CA LEU A 166 8.05 6.28 -22.99
C LEU A 166 8.33 4.78 -23.13
N LEU A 167 7.46 3.92 -22.59
CA LEU A 167 7.56 2.47 -22.68
C LEU A 167 7.44 1.97 -24.12
N GLY A 168 6.49 2.51 -24.89
CA GLY A 168 6.34 2.19 -26.32
C GLY A 168 7.56 2.57 -27.18
N ARG A 169 8.41 3.47 -26.70
CA ARG A 169 9.70 3.84 -27.32
C ARG A 169 10.90 3.09 -26.73
N GLY A 170 10.69 2.21 -25.75
CA GLY A 170 11.75 1.51 -25.03
C GLY A 170 12.57 2.40 -24.09
N GLU A 171 12.11 3.61 -23.77
CA GLU A 171 12.82 4.62 -22.97
C GLU A 171 12.65 4.39 -21.45
N ILE A 172 12.97 3.18 -20.97
CA ILE A 172 12.71 2.73 -19.58
C ILE A 172 13.35 3.64 -18.52
N GLU A 173 14.59 4.10 -18.75
CA GLU A 173 15.26 4.98 -17.78
C GLU A 173 14.56 6.34 -17.67
N LYS A 174 14.09 6.90 -18.81
CA LYS A 174 13.31 8.14 -18.78
C LYS A 174 11.97 7.94 -18.08
N ALA A 175 11.34 6.77 -18.25
CA ALA A 175 10.11 6.42 -17.54
C ALA A 175 10.33 6.40 -16.02
N GLU A 176 11.39 5.75 -15.54
CA GLU A 176 11.76 5.73 -14.12
C GLU A 176 12.01 7.14 -13.56
N ARG A 177 12.81 7.96 -14.27
CA ARG A 177 13.07 9.36 -13.88
C ARG A 177 11.81 10.21 -13.84
N THR A 178 10.85 9.92 -14.72
CA THR A 178 9.55 10.62 -14.77
C THR A 178 8.72 10.30 -13.53
N VAL A 179 8.71 9.04 -13.08
CA VAL A 179 8.08 8.67 -11.81
C VAL A 179 8.81 9.30 -10.62
N ALA A 180 10.13 9.21 -10.58
CA ALA A 180 10.95 9.77 -9.51
C ALA A 180 10.74 11.29 -9.36
N SER A 181 10.62 12.00 -10.48
CA SER A 181 10.33 13.44 -10.51
C SER A 181 8.97 13.79 -9.91
N LEU A 182 7.95 12.92 -10.06
CA LEU A 182 6.66 13.12 -9.38
C LEU A 182 6.76 12.79 -7.89
N GLU A 183 7.43 11.70 -7.52
CA GLU A 183 7.60 11.28 -6.12
C GLU A 183 8.34 12.32 -5.28
N ILE A 184 9.38 12.98 -5.84
CA ILE A 184 10.09 14.09 -5.17
C ILE A 184 9.14 15.24 -4.79
N LYS A 185 8.08 15.46 -5.56
CA LYS A 185 7.08 16.53 -5.34
C LYS A 185 5.99 16.12 -4.36
N GLN A 186 5.83 14.82 -4.07
CA GLN A 186 4.83 14.35 -3.11
C GLN A 186 5.17 14.81 -1.70
N VAL A 187 4.13 15.08 -0.90
CA VAL A 187 4.29 15.35 0.53
C VAL A 187 4.87 14.13 1.24
N PHE A 188 4.35 12.95 0.89
CA PHE A 188 4.79 11.67 1.43
C PHE A 188 5.17 10.76 0.26
N PRO A 189 6.43 10.82 -0.21
CA PRO A 189 6.93 9.90 -1.23
C PRO A 189 6.76 8.45 -0.78
N ARG A 190 6.58 7.53 -1.73
CA ARG A 190 6.46 6.10 -1.40
C ARG A 190 7.80 5.50 -1.00
N GLY A 191 7.78 4.43 -0.20
CA GLY A 191 8.99 3.75 0.25
C GLY A 191 9.71 4.48 1.40
N LEU A 192 10.07 3.73 2.44
CA LEU A 192 10.82 4.28 3.56
C LEU A 192 12.28 4.50 3.15
N ASN A 193 12.81 5.71 3.36
CA ASN A 193 14.20 6.07 3.09
C ASN A 193 14.64 5.87 1.63
N TRP A 194 13.70 5.95 0.68
CA TRP A 194 14.03 5.87 -0.74
C TRP A 194 14.52 7.22 -1.27
N ASP A 195 15.69 7.24 -1.89
CA ASP A 195 16.25 8.43 -2.51
C ASP A 195 15.81 8.55 -3.98
N PHE A 196 14.68 9.24 -4.20
CA PHE A 196 14.15 9.49 -5.55
C PHE A 196 15.00 10.46 -6.39
N SER A 197 16.07 11.05 -5.85
CA SER A 197 17.00 11.84 -6.68
C SER A 197 17.88 10.96 -7.57
N LYS A 198 17.92 9.65 -7.31
CA LYS A 198 18.70 8.67 -8.04
C LYS A 198 17.78 7.70 -8.77
N VAL A 199 18.25 7.27 -9.94
CA VAL A 199 17.61 6.21 -10.72
C VAL A 199 17.71 4.88 -9.98
N ASP A 200 16.57 4.19 -9.80
CA ASP A 200 16.57 2.82 -9.31
C ASP A 200 17.00 1.85 -10.41
N GLN A 201 18.30 1.56 -10.47
CA GLN A 201 18.81 0.55 -11.40
C GLN A 201 18.13 -0.81 -11.20
N ARG A 202 17.69 -1.15 -9.97
CA ARG A 202 16.98 -2.42 -9.73
C ARG A 202 15.61 -2.42 -10.41
N CYS A 203 14.88 -1.30 -10.37
CA CYS A 203 13.62 -1.14 -11.07
C CYS A 203 13.82 -1.28 -12.59
N ILE A 204 14.81 -0.58 -13.17
CA ILE A 204 15.13 -0.68 -14.60
C ILE A 204 15.47 -2.12 -15.00
N ASP A 205 16.30 -2.81 -14.22
CA ASP A 205 16.66 -4.20 -14.49
C ASP A 205 15.42 -5.11 -14.47
N ARG A 206 14.50 -4.91 -13.51
CA ARG A 206 13.25 -5.68 -13.41
C ARG A 206 12.31 -5.40 -14.58
N VAL A 207 12.13 -4.15 -14.98
CA VAL A 207 11.32 -3.78 -16.15
C VAL A 207 11.87 -4.44 -17.42
N ARG A 208 13.20 -4.37 -17.62
CA ARG A 208 13.85 -5.05 -18.76
C ARG A 208 13.66 -6.56 -18.71
N GLU A 209 13.71 -7.15 -17.53
CA GLU A 209 13.49 -8.59 -17.35
C GLU A 209 12.05 -8.97 -17.67
N ILE A 210 11.04 -8.21 -17.23
CA ILE A 210 9.61 -8.45 -17.53
C ILE A 210 9.39 -8.56 -19.04
N TYR A 211 9.90 -7.62 -19.84
CA TYR A 211 9.75 -7.66 -21.30
C TYR A 211 10.43 -8.87 -21.96
N LYS A 212 11.46 -9.45 -21.32
CA LYS A 212 12.22 -10.60 -21.83
C LYS A 212 11.66 -11.95 -21.41
N LEU A 213 10.77 -12.00 -20.42
CA LEU A 213 10.17 -13.26 -19.99
C LEU A 213 9.40 -13.92 -21.13
N ASP A 214 9.26 -15.25 -21.03
CA ASP A 214 8.42 -16.02 -21.92
C ASP A 214 6.95 -15.93 -21.51
N TYR A 215 6.07 -15.68 -22.47
CA TYR A 215 4.61 -15.60 -22.32
C TYR A 215 3.89 -16.60 -23.25
N SER A 216 4.61 -17.57 -23.80
CA SER A 216 4.08 -18.60 -24.71
C SER A 216 3.02 -19.51 -24.07
N ASP A 217 2.84 -19.45 -22.75
CA ASP A 217 1.78 -20.14 -22.02
C ASP A 217 0.42 -19.41 -22.05
N LEU A 218 0.35 -18.24 -22.68
CA LEU A 218 -0.89 -17.52 -22.98
C LEU A 218 -1.41 -17.87 -24.37
N ASN A 219 -2.69 -18.23 -24.44
CA ASN A 219 -3.47 -18.39 -25.67
C ASN A 219 -4.23 -17.09 -25.99
N ASN A 220 -3.53 -15.97 -25.91
CA ASN A 220 -4.05 -14.63 -26.16
C ASN A 220 -3.41 -14.02 -27.41
N THR A 221 -3.99 -12.94 -27.91
CA THR A 221 -3.39 -12.16 -29.02
C THR A 221 -2.06 -11.53 -28.61
N PRO A 222 -1.12 -11.31 -29.55
CA PRO A 222 0.12 -10.57 -29.27
C PRO A 222 -0.13 -9.19 -28.65
N GLU A 223 -1.21 -8.52 -29.07
CA GLU A 223 -1.64 -7.22 -28.55
C GLU A 223 -2.00 -7.32 -27.05
N PHE A 224 -2.83 -8.30 -26.66
CA PHE A 224 -3.16 -8.54 -25.25
C PHE A 224 -1.91 -8.86 -24.42
N ILE A 225 -1.00 -9.68 -24.95
CA ILE A 225 0.24 -10.04 -24.25
C ILE A 225 1.11 -8.79 -24.03
N ASN A 226 1.19 -7.89 -25.01
CA ASN A 226 1.92 -6.64 -24.89
C ASN A 226 1.26 -5.69 -23.88
N ASP A 227 -0.07 -5.54 -23.93
CA ASP A 227 -0.81 -4.77 -22.92
C ASP A 227 -0.57 -5.31 -21.51
N LEU A 228 -0.62 -6.63 -21.32
CA LEU A 228 -0.34 -7.27 -20.03
C LEU A 228 1.09 -6.98 -19.55
N LYS A 229 2.09 -7.05 -20.43
CA LYS A 229 3.48 -6.70 -20.09
C LYS A 229 3.58 -5.24 -19.63
N ASP A 230 3.00 -4.32 -20.40
CA ASP A 230 2.99 -2.90 -20.08
C ASP A 230 2.32 -2.63 -18.73
N GLU A 231 1.22 -3.31 -18.42
CA GLU A 231 0.53 -3.14 -17.14
C GLU A 231 1.34 -3.66 -15.94
N VAL A 232 2.06 -4.77 -16.10
CA VAL A 232 2.97 -5.29 -15.06
C VAL A 232 4.16 -4.34 -14.86
N VAL A 233 4.73 -3.83 -15.96
CA VAL A 233 5.81 -2.83 -15.92
C VAL A 233 5.33 -1.53 -15.26
N LEU A 234 4.11 -1.10 -15.56
CA LEU A 234 3.53 0.09 -14.95
C LEU A 234 3.33 -0.09 -13.43
N CYS A 235 2.89 -1.27 -12.98
CA CYS A 235 2.84 -1.60 -11.55
C CYS A 235 4.23 -1.50 -10.88
N GLU A 236 5.27 -2.03 -11.52
CA GLU A 236 6.64 -1.95 -11.03
C GLU A 236 7.12 -0.49 -10.95
N LEU A 237 6.97 0.26 -12.03
CA LEU A 237 7.38 1.67 -12.10
C LEU A 237 6.63 2.55 -11.10
N LEU A 238 5.35 2.26 -10.82
CA LEU A 238 4.54 3.03 -9.88
C LEU A 238 4.55 2.49 -8.45
N GLY A 239 5.27 1.40 -8.18
CA GLY A 239 5.27 0.74 -6.87
C GLY A 239 3.88 0.27 -6.43
N GLN A 240 3.06 -0.18 -7.38
CA GLN A 240 1.67 -0.61 -7.15
C GLN A 240 1.54 -2.12 -7.07
N ASN A 241 0.51 -2.59 -6.35
CA ASN A 241 0.15 -4.01 -6.35
C ASN A 241 -0.39 -4.43 -7.74
N ASN A 242 -0.13 -5.67 -8.11
CA ASN A 242 -0.59 -6.29 -9.36
C ASN A 242 -2.12 -6.42 -9.45
N GLU A 243 -2.86 -6.20 -8.36
CA GLU A 243 -4.34 -6.09 -8.40
C GLU A 243 -4.82 -5.00 -9.38
N ARG A 244 -3.99 -3.97 -9.62
CA ARG A 244 -4.31 -2.90 -10.58
C ARG A 244 -4.20 -3.32 -12.05
N VAL A 245 -3.54 -4.44 -12.34
CA VAL A 245 -3.33 -4.90 -13.72
C VAL A 245 -4.67 -5.21 -14.38
N TYR A 246 -5.55 -5.95 -13.70
CA TYR A 246 -6.88 -6.28 -14.24
C TYR A 246 -7.73 -5.02 -14.49
N ASP A 247 -7.76 -4.11 -13.52
CA ASP A 247 -8.50 -2.85 -13.63
C ASP A 247 -8.09 -1.99 -14.81
N ARG A 248 -6.82 -2.03 -15.22
CA ARG A 248 -6.31 -1.27 -16.37
C ARG A 248 -6.45 -2.03 -17.68
N LEU A 249 -6.23 -3.35 -17.68
CA LEU A 249 -6.45 -4.18 -18.86
C LEU A 249 -7.89 -4.11 -19.37
N LYS A 250 -8.89 -4.19 -18.48
CA LYS A 250 -10.31 -4.09 -18.87
C LYS A 250 -10.69 -2.76 -19.53
N MET A 251 -9.88 -1.71 -19.35
CA MET A 251 -10.09 -0.42 -20.01
C MET A 251 -9.44 -0.35 -21.40
N ARG A 252 -8.49 -1.24 -21.69
CA ARG A 252 -7.72 -1.27 -22.94
C ARG A 252 -8.20 -2.33 -23.92
N THR A 253 -8.69 -3.46 -23.40
CA THR A 253 -9.08 -4.61 -24.22
C THR A 253 -10.31 -5.32 -23.63
N THR A 254 -11.11 -5.90 -24.51
CA THR A 254 -12.22 -6.80 -24.15
C THR A 254 -11.77 -8.26 -24.11
N GLU A 255 -10.53 -8.56 -24.51
CA GLU A 255 -9.96 -9.89 -24.43
C GLU A 255 -9.64 -10.23 -22.97
N GLU A 256 -9.99 -11.45 -22.54
CA GLU A 256 -9.73 -11.95 -21.20
C GLU A 256 -8.51 -12.86 -21.18
N ILE A 257 -7.85 -12.97 -20.02
CA ILE A 257 -6.70 -13.85 -19.88
C ILE A 257 -7.05 -15.31 -20.18
N ASN A 258 -6.31 -15.93 -21.10
CA ASN A 258 -6.46 -17.32 -21.48
C ASN A 258 -5.15 -18.07 -21.26
N CYS A 259 -5.04 -18.75 -20.12
CA CYS A 259 -3.85 -19.51 -19.73
C CYS A 259 -4.25 -20.91 -19.24
N PRO A 260 -4.30 -21.93 -20.12
CA PRO A 260 -4.77 -23.27 -19.74
C PRO A 260 -3.94 -23.93 -18.65
N THR A 261 -2.63 -23.66 -18.60
CA THR A 261 -1.71 -24.18 -17.58
C THR A 261 -2.02 -23.58 -16.21
N LEU A 262 -2.27 -22.27 -16.14
CA LEU A 262 -2.71 -21.60 -14.92
C LEU A 262 -4.09 -22.11 -14.49
N GLU A 263 -5.05 -22.21 -15.39
CA GLU A 263 -6.37 -22.72 -15.10
C GLU A 263 -6.34 -24.16 -14.52
N LYS A 264 -5.55 -25.03 -15.13
CA LYS A 264 -5.29 -26.39 -14.65
C LYS A 264 -4.60 -26.38 -13.28
N TYR A 265 -3.68 -25.46 -13.03
CA TYR A 265 -3.03 -25.32 -11.72
C TYR A 265 -4.05 -24.90 -10.64
N LEU A 266 -4.87 -23.89 -10.93
CA LEU A 266 -5.86 -23.34 -10.01
C LEU A 266 -7.00 -24.33 -9.69
N SER A 267 -7.36 -25.21 -10.63
CA SER A 267 -8.35 -26.27 -10.38
C SER A 267 -7.86 -27.38 -9.46
N LYS A 268 -6.54 -27.62 -9.38
CA LYS A 268 -5.96 -28.74 -8.61
C LYS A 268 -5.49 -28.36 -7.21
N GLN A 269 -5.21 -27.09 -6.94
CA GLN A 269 -4.56 -26.66 -5.70
C GLN A 269 -5.56 -25.96 -4.75
N PRO A 270 -5.98 -26.59 -3.65
CA PRO A 270 -6.83 -25.96 -2.63
C PRO A 270 -6.11 -24.85 -1.84
N GLU A 271 -4.76 -24.77 -1.92
CA GLU A 271 -3.93 -23.64 -1.45
C GLU A 271 -4.00 -22.43 -2.39
N GLY A 272 -4.53 -22.60 -3.61
CA GLY A 272 -4.94 -21.52 -4.52
C GLY A 272 -6.09 -20.65 -3.98
N ARG A 273 -6.41 -20.74 -2.69
CA ARG A 273 -7.43 -19.95 -1.97
C ARG A 273 -7.29 -18.42 -2.09
N MET A 274 -6.23 -17.89 -2.70
CA MET A 274 -6.23 -16.50 -3.19
C MET A 274 -7.42 -16.22 -4.13
N LEU A 275 -7.92 -17.23 -4.84
CA LEU A 275 -9.06 -17.12 -5.76
C LEU A 275 -10.44 -17.05 -5.06
N LYS A 276 -10.54 -17.41 -3.76
CA LYS A 276 -11.85 -17.40 -3.09
C LYS A 276 -12.27 -16.01 -2.60
N SER A 277 -11.42 -14.98 -2.77
CA SER A 277 -11.68 -13.65 -2.21
C SER A 277 -12.26 -12.64 -3.21
N LEU A 278 -12.06 -12.77 -4.52
CA LEU A 278 -12.43 -11.69 -5.46
C LEU A 278 -13.74 -11.91 -6.20
N GLY A 279 -14.28 -13.14 -6.22
CA GLY A 279 -15.59 -13.42 -6.84
C GLY A 279 -15.63 -13.31 -8.37
N ASN A 280 -14.54 -12.84 -9.00
CA ASN A 280 -14.35 -12.75 -10.44
C ASN A 280 -13.15 -13.60 -10.87
N ARG A 281 -13.41 -14.69 -11.60
CA ARG A 281 -12.40 -15.65 -12.06
C ARG A 281 -11.33 -15.03 -12.97
N VAL A 282 -11.72 -14.08 -13.82
CA VAL A 282 -10.83 -13.44 -14.80
C VAL A 282 -9.85 -12.50 -14.09
N GLU A 283 -10.37 -11.70 -13.15
CA GLU A 283 -9.57 -10.84 -12.29
C GLU A 283 -8.55 -11.64 -11.49
N ASP A 284 -9.01 -12.72 -10.87
CA ASP A 284 -8.21 -13.66 -10.12
C ASP A 284 -7.07 -14.28 -10.94
N MET A 285 -7.38 -14.78 -12.15
CA MET A 285 -6.37 -15.34 -13.06
C MET A 285 -5.37 -14.27 -13.50
N THR A 286 -5.85 -13.07 -13.83
CA THR A 286 -5.01 -11.94 -14.24
C THR A 286 -4.05 -11.54 -13.13
N PHE A 287 -4.55 -11.43 -11.89
CA PHE A 287 -3.74 -11.14 -10.72
C PHE A 287 -2.68 -12.21 -10.47
N VAL A 288 -3.07 -13.50 -10.45
CA VAL A 288 -2.11 -14.59 -10.18
C VAL A 288 -1.04 -14.66 -11.27
N TYR A 289 -1.41 -14.49 -12.54
CA TYR A 289 -0.47 -14.54 -13.65
C TYR A 289 0.51 -13.36 -13.62
N SER A 290 0.00 -12.12 -13.55
CA SER A 290 0.82 -10.90 -13.48
C SER A 290 1.78 -10.93 -12.28
N HIS A 291 1.28 -11.36 -11.11
CA HIS A 291 2.09 -11.55 -9.91
C HIS A 291 3.20 -12.58 -10.14
N THR A 292 2.91 -13.69 -10.81
CA THR A 292 3.90 -14.73 -11.11
C THR A 292 5.01 -14.17 -12.00
N LYS A 293 4.67 -13.48 -13.09
CA LYS A 293 5.66 -12.87 -14.00
C LYS A 293 6.47 -11.77 -13.33
N TYR A 294 5.85 -10.94 -12.50
CA TYR A 294 6.56 -9.96 -11.69
C TYR A 294 7.61 -10.61 -10.76
N PHE A 295 7.23 -11.64 -10.02
CA PHE A 295 8.15 -12.35 -9.12
C PHE A 295 9.22 -13.13 -9.87
N GLU A 296 8.93 -13.64 -11.07
CA GLU A 296 9.91 -14.28 -11.96
C GLU A 296 10.99 -13.28 -12.36
N ALA A 297 10.59 -12.11 -12.85
CA ALA A 297 11.52 -11.05 -13.25
C ALA A 297 12.35 -10.54 -12.06
N SER A 298 11.69 -10.28 -10.92
CA SER A 298 12.36 -9.82 -9.71
C SER A 298 13.40 -10.82 -9.20
N ASN A 299 13.03 -12.11 -9.14
CA ASN A 299 13.93 -13.17 -8.70
C ASN A 299 15.10 -13.41 -9.68
N ASN A 300 14.89 -13.29 -10.99
CA ASN A 300 15.98 -13.40 -11.96
C ASN A 300 17.01 -12.28 -11.79
N VAL A 301 16.56 -11.03 -11.58
CA VAL A 301 17.45 -9.89 -11.30
C VAL A 301 18.20 -10.10 -9.99
N GLU A 302 17.51 -10.50 -8.93
CA GLU A 302 18.11 -10.70 -7.61
C GLU A 302 19.11 -11.85 -7.61
N LEU A 303 18.78 -12.99 -8.22
CA LEU A 303 19.67 -14.15 -8.31
C LEU A 303 21.01 -13.79 -8.98
N ARG A 304 20.97 -13.02 -10.08
CA ARG A 304 22.19 -12.57 -10.75
C ARG A 304 23.06 -11.71 -9.83
N LYS A 305 22.46 -10.80 -9.06
CA LYS A 305 23.16 -9.93 -8.10
C LYS A 305 23.76 -10.72 -6.94
N LEU A 306 23.02 -11.69 -6.41
CA LEU A 306 23.50 -12.58 -5.34
C LEU A 306 24.67 -13.44 -5.81
N ILE A 307 24.59 -14.04 -7.00
CA ILE A 307 25.69 -14.83 -7.58
C ILE A 307 26.93 -13.95 -7.77
N GLN A 308 26.78 -12.73 -8.31
CA GLN A 308 27.89 -11.79 -8.45
C GLN A 308 28.52 -11.46 -7.09
N SER A 309 27.69 -11.22 -6.07
CA SER A 309 28.14 -10.92 -4.71
C SER A 309 28.95 -12.08 -4.12
N ILE A 310 28.47 -13.32 -4.23
CA ILE A 310 29.16 -14.53 -3.75
C ILE A 310 30.48 -14.76 -4.50
N ASN A 311 30.51 -14.46 -5.79
CA ASN A 311 31.74 -14.53 -6.59
C ASN A 311 32.76 -13.46 -6.17
N SER A 312 32.31 -12.29 -5.73
CA SER A 312 33.16 -11.24 -5.15
C SER A 312 33.58 -11.47 -3.69
N GLY A 313 33.16 -12.60 -3.08
CA GLY A 313 33.51 -12.95 -1.70
C GLY A 313 32.49 -12.51 -0.65
N MET A 314 31.34 -11.97 -1.05
CA MET A 314 30.24 -11.63 -0.13
C MET A 314 29.26 -12.80 -0.01
N GLY A 315 29.31 -13.52 1.12
CA GLY A 315 28.41 -14.63 1.44
C GLY A 315 28.94 -16.02 1.04
N ASP A 316 28.35 -17.05 1.62
CA ASP A 316 28.76 -18.46 1.46
C ASP A 316 27.84 -19.27 0.54
N GLY A 317 26.70 -18.69 0.13
CA GLY A 317 25.68 -19.38 -0.65
C GLY A 317 24.36 -18.60 -0.74
N ILE A 318 23.34 -19.25 -1.28
CA ILE A 318 21.99 -18.72 -1.45
C ILE A 318 21.00 -19.54 -0.63
N GLU A 319 20.06 -18.86 0.03
CA GLU A 319 18.88 -19.47 0.64
C GLU A 319 17.60 -18.99 -0.06
N ILE A 320 16.64 -19.89 -0.20
CA ILE A 320 15.30 -19.58 -0.68
C ILE A 320 14.41 -19.40 0.56
N LEU A 321 13.96 -18.17 0.80
CA LEU A 321 13.01 -17.87 1.86
C LEU A 321 11.58 -18.14 1.37
N ASN A 322 10.89 -19.05 2.04
CA ASN A 322 9.48 -19.28 1.80
C ASN A 322 8.64 -18.26 2.57
N THR A 323 7.84 -17.48 1.84
CA THR A 323 6.99 -16.42 2.40
C THR A 323 5.60 -16.91 2.80
N LYS A 324 5.23 -18.16 2.50
CA LYS A 324 3.94 -18.76 2.90
C LYS A 324 4.16 -19.96 3.81
N VAL A 325 3.74 -19.82 5.07
CA VAL A 325 3.57 -20.95 5.98
C VAL A 325 2.64 -21.97 5.32
N GLY A 326 3.12 -23.19 5.11
CA GLY A 326 2.32 -24.30 4.58
C GLY A 326 2.33 -24.53 3.06
N CYS A 327 3.10 -23.79 2.26
CA CYS A 327 3.18 -24.11 0.82
C CYS A 327 3.91 -25.43 0.57
N THR A 328 3.15 -26.48 0.21
CA THR A 328 3.67 -27.85 0.02
C THR A 328 4.74 -27.94 -1.06
N VAL A 329 4.58 -27.21 -2.17
CA VAL A 329 5.57 -27.16 -3.28
C VAL A 329 6.87 -26.47 -2.88
N CYS A 330 6.79 -25.40 -2.08
CA CYS A 330 7.99 -24.67 -1.67
C CYS A 330 8.73 -25.38 -0.54
N ASN A 331 8.01 -26.09 0.33
CA ASN A 331 8.57 -26.80 1.49
C ASN A 331 9.24 -28.15 1.17
N SER A 332 8.89 -28.78 0.03
CA SER A 332 9.38 -30.12 -0.31
C SER A 332 10.79 -30.16 -0.93
N GLY A 333 11.45 -29.01 -1.09
CA GLY A 333 12.74 -28.90 -1.79
C GLY A 333 13.89 -28.41 -0.91
N LYS A 334 15.12 -28.61 -1.40
CA LYS A 334 16.32 -27.98 -0.82
C LYS A 334 16.18 -26.46 -0.88
N LEU A 335 16.45 -25.79 0.24
CA LEU A 335 16.34 -24.33 0.37
C LEU A 335 17.68 -23.61 0.47
N LYS A 336 18.76 -24.30 0.87
CA LYS A 336 20.09 -23.71 1.03
C LYS A 336 21.09 -24.29 0.04
N PHE A 337 21.82 -23.43 -0.66
CA PHE A 337 22.75 -23.78 -1.73
C PHE A 337 24.10 -23.12 -1.45
N SER A 338 25.13 -23.92 -1.18
CA SER A 338 26.51 -23.42 -1.01
C SER A 338 27.05 -22.81 -2.31
N LYS A 339 28.13 -22.02 -2.22
CA LYS A 339 28.89 -21.52 -3.39
C LYS A 339 29.21 -22.56 -4.47
N LYS A 340 29.46 -23.82 -4.09
CA LYS A 340 29.74 -24.93 -5.03
C LYS A 340 28.50 -25.49 -5.75
N ALA A 341 27.31 -24.99 -5.41
CA ALA A 341 26.02 -25.50 -5.88
C ALA A 341 25.11 -24.38 -6.41
N LEU A 342 25.69 -23.23 -6.79
CA LEU A 342 24.93 -22.09 -7.32
C LEU A 342 24.27 -22.41 -8.67
N ASP A 343 24.89 -23.28 -9.46
CA ASP A 343 24.35 -23.84 -10.71
C ASP A 343 23.09 -24.69 -10.49
N LYS A 344 22.86 -25.17 -9.27
CA LYS A 344 21.72 -26.02 -8.88
C LYS A 344 20.60 -25.25 -8.21
N VAL A 345 20.70 -23.93 -8.08
CA VAL A 345 19.63 -23.11 -7.51
C VAL A 345 18.42 -23.15 -8.45
N PRO A 346 17.26 -23.66 -8.00
CA PRO A 346 16.08 -23.75 -8.85
C PRO A 346 15.55 -22.35 -9.15
N LYS A 347 15.01 -22.14 -10.36
CA LYS A 347 14.34 -20.89 -10.73
C LYS A 347 13.12 -20.64 -9.83
N LEU A 348 12.83 -19.36 -9.61
CA LEU A 348 11.64 -18.87 -8.92
C LEU A 348 10.85 -17.99 -9.89
N PRO A 349 9.52 -18.01 -9.86
CA PRO A 349 8.65 -18.76 -8.95
C PRO A 349 8.60 -20.28 -9.26
N ARG A 350 8.37 -21.12 -8.22
CA ARG A 350 8.24 -22.59 -8.40
C ARG A 350 6.88 -23.02 -8.96
N HIS A 351 5.88 -22.15 -8.87
CA HIS A 351 4.51 -22.36 -9.31
C HIS A 351 3.79 -21.01 -9.39
N TYR A 352 2.59 -20.97 -9.99
CA TYR A 352 1.80 -19.75 -10.05
C TYR A 352 1.46 -19.19 -8.66
N GLY A 353 1.64 -17.88 -8.48
CA GLY A 353 1.39 -17.18 -7.21
C GLY A 353 2.44 -17.42 -6.11
N CYS A 354 3.58 -18.04 -6.45
CA CYS A 354 4.69 -18.21 -5.51
C CYS A 354 5.36 -16.87 -5.22
N ARG A 355 5.69 -16.64 -3.96
CA ARG A 355 6.32 -15.41 -3.43
C ARG A 355 7.68 -15.68 -2.79
N CYS A 356 8.29 -16.83 -3.08
CA CYS A 356 9.62 -17.12 -2.56
C CYS A 356 10.63 -16.12 -3.14
N ILE A 357 11.67 -15.85 -2.35
CA ILE A 357 12.77 -14.96 -2.74
C ILE A 357 14.11 -15.62 -2.43
N TYR A 358 15.14 -15.19 -3.14
CA TYR A 358 16.52 -15.54 -2.82
C TYR A 358 17.11 -14.57 -1.80
N VAL A 359 17.95 -15.06 -0.90
CA VAL A 359 18.78 -14.26 0.01
C VAL A 359 20.19 -14.83 0.10
N LEU A 360 21.16 -14.00 0.49
CA LEU A 360 22.51 -14.46 0.84
C LEU A 360 22.47 -15.28 2.13
N THR A 361 23.31 -16.31 2.18
CA THR A 361 23.65 -17.02 3.42
C THR A 361 25.08 -16.73 3.81
N PHE A 362 25.33 -16.71 5.12
CA PHE A 362 26.65 -16.61 5.71
C PHE A 362 26.84 -17.83 6.62
N LYS A 363 28.04 -18.39 6.67
CA LYS A 363 28.38 -19.39 7.68
C LYS A 363 28.25 -18.77 9.05
N ASP A 364 27.72 -19.53 9.98
CA ASP A 364 27.74 -19.16 11.39
C ASP A 364 29.20 -18.97 11.82
N VAL A 365 29.52 -17.77 12.28
CA VAL A 365 30.79 -17.49 12.95
C VAL A 365 30.73 -18.25 14.28
N LYS A 366 31.41 -19.39 14.33
CA LYS A 366 31.49 -20.23 15.53
C LYS A 366 32.31 -19.60 16.64
#